data_AF-A0A9E1IJX7-F1
#
_entry.id   AF-A0A9E1IJX7-F1
#
_cell.length_a   1.000
_cell.length_b   1.000
_cell.length_c   1.000
_cell.angle_alpha   90.00
_cell.angle_beta   90.00
_cell.angle_gamma   90.00
#
_symmetry.space_group_name_H-M   'P 1'
#
loop_
_entity.id
_entity.type
_entity.pdbx_description
1 polymer ?
#
loop_
_entity_poly.entity_id
_entity_poly.type
_entity_poly.pdbx_seq_one_letter_code
_entity_poly.pdbx_strand_id
1 'polypeptide(L)'
;MLFFLLGCPTEDDPTDSDTDSDAACVGVDEDQDGVDACTDCDDDDAGRFPGAVELCNGIDDNCDDALAWGEDDSDGDQLADCLTCDEQGFWYPELEGQDLRDALHEATKGLSCSDYSTVTTWMFTKLDKADGEVECVYTGRTTAVGSTKPSQGDMNTEHTWPQSYGASSSPMKCDVNHLYPTDSDANNRRGSFPFGEVTSSITWNEGGSMVGNDATGGTVFEPRDVHKGNVARSMLYFWVRYEDRLETSEISTQLDQDLYTQWDVDDPADEVEIERSLAIGDYLGSANPFVLCPGLVDRI
;
A
#
# COMPACT_ATOMS: atom_id res chain seq x y z
N MET A 1 -1.78 39.31 39.20
CA MET A 1 -1.97 40.38 38.22
C MET A 1 -0.57 40.83 37.85
N LEU A 2 0.00 40.50 36.71
CA LEU A 2 -0.58 40.32 35.38
C LEU A 2 0.37 39.38 34.59
N PHE A 3 -0.20 38.39 33.90
CA PHE A 3 0.52 37.59 32.91
C PHE A 3 1.02 38.51 31.81
N PHE A 4 2.30 38.45 31.47
CA PHE A 4 2.77 38.93 30.17
C PHE A 4 2.58 37.77 29.19
N LEU A 5 1.46 37.83 28.45
CA LEU A 5 1.33 37.14 27.17
C LEU A 5 2.40 37.75 26.25
N LEU A 6 3.34 36.92 25.79
CA LEU A 6 4.17 37.24 24.65
C LEU A 6 3.23 37.41 23.47
N GLY A 7 3.16 38.64 22.97
CA GLY A 7 2.41 38.96 21.76
C GLY A 7 2.99 38.22 20.57
N CYS A 8 2.10 37.74 19.71
CA CYS A 8 2.41 37.30 18.36
C CYS A 8 3.16 38.42 17.62
N PRO A 9 4.24 38.13 16.87
CA PRO A 9 4.88 39.10 16.01
C PRO A 9 3.88 39.60 14.98
N THR A 10 3.79 40.92 14.84
CA THR A 10 3.02 41.55 13.78
C THR A 10 3.83 41.57 12.49
N GLU A 11 3.10 41.27 11.42
CA GLU A 11 3.26 41.72 10.02
C GLU A 11 3.96 40.74 9.06
N ASP A 12 3.17 40.40 8.04
CA ASP A 12 3.48 39.71 6.79
C ASP A 12 4.06 38.30 6.95
N ASP A 13 3.17 37.31 7.05
CA ASP A 13 3.51 35.95 6.67
C ASP A 13 3.53 35.89 5.13
N PRO A 14 4.68 35.64 4.49
CA PRO A 14 4.77 35.63 3.03
C PRO A 14 4.29 34.32 2.38
N THR A 15 3.82 33.33 3.15
CA THR A 15 3.37 32.04 2.63
C THR A 15 1.85 31.91 2.51
N ASP A 16 1.09 32.87 3.04
CA ASP A 16 -0.32 33.00 2.74
C ASP A 16 -0.51 33.29 1.23
N SER A 17 -0.92 32.24 0.51
CA SER A 17 -1.03 32.22 -0.95
C SER A 17 -2.47 32.32 -1.43
N ASP A 18 -3.42 32.34 -0.51
CA ASP A 18 -4.78 32.65 -0.86
C ASP A 18 -4.90 34.18 -1.11
N THR A 19 -5.87 34.53 -1.95
CA THR A 19 -5.97 35.89 -2.50
C THR A 19 -7.05 36.69 -1.81
N ASP A 20 -7.47 36.30 -0.61
CA ASP A 20 -8.28 37.18 0.22
C ASP A 20 -7.38 38.15 0.97
N SER A 21 -7.80 39.39 0.96
CA SER A 21 -7.11 40.50 1.58
C SER A 21 -7.28 40.43 3.09
N ASP A 22 -6.46 39.62 3.74
CA ASP A 22 -6.78 39.20 5.10
C ASP A 22 -6.44 40.24 6.16
N ALA A 23 -7.46 41.05 6.45
CA ALA A 23 -7.49 42.01 7.52
C ALA A 23 -7.83 41.28 8.82
N ALA A 24 -6.77 40.74 9.44
CA ALA A 24 -6.70 40.18 10.79
C ALA A 24 -7.28 38.77 10.95
N CYS A 25 -6.38 37.79 11.05
CA CYS A 25 -6.70 36.47 11.60
C CYS A 25 -7.40 36.67 12.97
N VAL A 26 -8.70 36.40 12.98
CA VAL A 26 -9.50 36.34 14.20
C VAL A 26 -9.41 34.88 14.62
N GLY A 27 -9.13 34.59 15.90
CA GLY A 27 -9.04 33.20 16.41
C GLY A 27 -10.39 32.47 16.41
N VAL A 28 -11.00 32.37 15.23
CA VAL A 28 -12.21 31.68 14.87
C VAL A 28 -11.77 30.44 14.11
N ASP A 29 -12.46 29.36 14.40
CA ASP A 29 -12.34 28.06 13.77
C ASP A 29 -13.53 28.00 12.79
N GLU A 30 -13.28 28.29 11.51
CA GLU A 30 -14.33 28.54 10.51
C GLU A 30 -14.92 27.23 9.95
N ASP A 31 -14.07 26.24 9.73
CA ASP A 31 -14.38 24.91 9.23
C ASP A 31 -14.65 23.85 10.33
N GLN A 32 -14.38 24.18 11.60
CA GLN A 32 -14.65 23.38 12.80
C GLN A 32 -13.77 22.13 12.96
N ASP A 33 -12.52 22.22 12.53
CA ASP A 33 -11.52 21.16 12.67
C ASP A 33 -10.87 21.13 14.08
N GLY A 34 -10.96 22.25 14.82
CA GLY A 34 -10.43 22.45 16.16
C GLY A 34 -9.12 23.23 16.24
N VAL A 35 -8.62 23.73 15.12
CA VAL A 35 -7.54 24.71 14.96
C VAL A 35 -8.16 26.07 14.64
N ASP A 36 -7.45 27.15 14.97
CA ASP A 36 -7.92 28.50 14.64
C ASP A 36 -7.32 28.96 13.31
N ALA A 37 -8.05 29.82 12.59
CA ALA A 37 -7.64 30.39 11.30
C ALA A 37 -6.29 31.15 11.34
N CYS A 38 -5.67 31.37 12.50
CA CYS A 38 -4.32 31.93 12.59
C CYS A 38 -3.21 30.86 12.53
N THR A 39 -3.57 29.58 12.71
CA THR A 39 -2.64 28.43 12.74
C THR A 39 -2.97 27.43 11.62
N ASP A 40 -4.17 27.56 11.05
CA ASP A 40 -4.63 26.83 9.88
C ASP A 40 -4.00 27.39 8.59
N CYS A 41 -3.73 26.52 7.61
CA CYS A 41 -3.26 26.90 6.28
C CYS A 41 -4.38 26.93 5.21
N ASP A 42 -5.59 26.45 5.51
CA ASP A 42 -6.82 26.65 4.71
C ASP A 42 -8.05 26.64 5.64
N ASP A 43 -8.51 27.84 6.04
CA ASP A 43 -9.60 28.02 7.02
C ASP A 43 -10.99 27.59 6.53
N ASP A 44 -11.12 27.21 5.26
CA ASP A 44 -12.32 26.67 4.64
C ASP A 44 -12.30 25.11 4.54
N ASP A 45 -11.20 24.44 4.91
CA ASP A 45 -10.98 22.99 4.70
C ASP A 45 -10.48 22.24 5.95
N ALA A 46 -11.41 21.56 6.64
CA ALA A 46 -11.14 20.81 7.87
C ALA A 46 -10.18 19.61 7.73
N GLY A 47 -9.70 19.34 6.51
CA GLY A 47 -8.62 18.39 6.25
C GLY A 47 -7.21 19.00 6.34
N ARG A 48 -7.08 20.33 6.41
CA ARG A 48 -5.79 21.03 6.38
C ARG A 48 -5.53 21.72 7.70
N PHE A 49 -4.62 21.19 8.48
CA PHE A 49 -4.30 21.75 9.79
C PHE A 49 -2.98 21.19 10.33
N PRO A 50 -2.32 21.88 11.28
CA PRO A 50 -1.11 21.41 11.95
C PRO A 50 -1.20 19.97 12.46
N GLY A 51 -0.44 19.07 11.82
CA GLY A 51 -0.40 17.65 12.17
C GLY A 51 -1.50 16.79 11.55
N ALA A 52 -2.21 17.29 10.54
CA ALA A 52 -3.00 16.48 9.63
C ALA A 52 -2.12 15.45 8.90
N VAL A 53 -2.77 14.46 8.26
CA VAL A 53 -2.06 13.49 7.42
C VAL A 53 -1.90 14.11 6.04
N GLU A 54 -0.66 14.26 5.58
CA GLU A 54 -0.34 14.68 4.21
C GLU A 54 -0.96 13.75 3.16
N LEU A 55 -1.69 14.32 2.21
CA LEU A 55 -2.20 13.64 1.03
C LEU A 55 -1.34 13.99 -0.19
N CYS A 56 -1.20 13.07 -1.15
CA CYS A 56 -0.56 13.34 -2.44
C CYS A 56 -1.51 14.15 -3.34
N ASN A 57 -1.75 15.41 -2.98
CA ASN A 57 -2.64 16.34 -3.68
C ASN A 57 -1.90 17.62 -4.14
N GLY A 58 -0.59 17.75 -3.86
CA GLY A 58 0.19 18.95 -4.17
C GLY A 58 -0.09 20.13 -3.23
N ILE A 59 -0.64 19.85 -2.04
CA ILE A 59 -1.01 20.82 -1.02
C ILE A 59 -0.35 20.39 0.30
N ASP A 60 0.13 21.36 1.06
CA ASP A 60 0.62 21.14 2.43
C ASP A 60 -0.61 21.00 3.34
N ASP A 61 -1.08 19.77 3.55
CA ASP A 61 -2.26 19.50 4.39
C ASP A 61 -1.91 19.64 5.88
N ASN A 62 -0.64 19.48 6.28
CA ASN A 62 -0.22 19.49 7.68
C ASN A 62 0.38 20.83 8.14
N CYS A 63 0.43 21.84 7.26
CA CYS A 63 0.87 23.21 7.50
C CYS A 63 2.29 23.30 8.12
N ASP A 64 3.22 22.44 7.73
CA ASP A 64 4.62 22.46 8.20
C ASP A 64 5.63 23.04 7.19
N ASP A 65 5.12 23.70 6.13
CA ASP A 65 5.86 24.21 4.98
C ASP A 65 6.63 23.10 4.25
N ALA A 66 6.23 21.84 4.44
CA ALA A 66 6.81 20.67 3.81
C ALA A 66 5.72 19.77 3.23
N LEU A 67 5.67 19.76 1.90
CA LEU A 67 4.94 18.76 1.16
C LEU A 67 5.42 17.35 1.50
N ALA A 68 4.51 16.37 1.43
CA ALA A 68 4.82 14.94 1.61
C ALA A 68 6.10 14.50 0.89
N TRP A 69 6.72 13.42 1.39
CA TRP A 69 7.89 12.82 0.75
C TRP A 69 7.57 12.42 -0.70
N GLY A 70 8.21 13.09 -1.68
CA GLY A 70 8.00 12.82 -3.11
C GLY A 70 7.14 13.84 -3.87
N GLU A 71 7.00 15.07 -3.40
CA GLU A 71 6.33 16.14 -4.17
C GLU A 71 7.27 17.01 -5.03
N ASP A 72 8.54 16.62 -5.20
CA ASP A 72 9.43 17.26 -6.17
C ASP A 72 9.00 16.90 -7.60
N ASP A 73 9.19 17.82 -8.55
CA ASP A 73 9.03 17.59 -9.99
C ASP A 73 10.41 17.25 -10.54
N SER A 74 10.86 16.01 -10.28
CA SER A 74 12.24 15.59 -10.58
C SER A 74 12.54 15.54 -12.08
N ASP A 75 11.51 15.42 -12.92
CA ASP A 75 11.63 15.24 -14.37
C ASP A 75 11.22 16.46 -15.21
N GLY A 76 10.58 17.45 -14.57
CA GLY A 76 10.27 18.78 -15.10
C GLY A 76 8.97 18.87 -15.89
N ASP A 77 8.02 17.95 -15.67
CA ASP A 77 6.74 17.88 -16.36
C ASP A 77 5.59 18.62 -15.64
N GLN A 78 5.87 19.20 -14.47
CA GLN A 78 4.96 19.92 -13.57
C GLN A 78 3.96 19.03 -12.82
N LEU A 79 4.30 17.75 -12.63
CA LEU A 79 3.62 16.80 -11.76
C LEU A 79 4.56 16.41 -10.60
N ALA A 80 4.03 16.35 -9.37
CA ALA A 80 4.75 15.80 -8.20
C ALA A 80 5.16 14.32 -8.44
N ASP A 81 6.35 13.89 -8.01
CA ASP A 81 6.82 12.49 -8.16
C ASP A 81 5.85 11.44 -7.55
N CYS A 82 4.98 11.81 -6.61
CA CYS A 82 3.89 10.97 -6.10
C CYS A 82 2.80 10.64 -7.17
N LEU A 83 2.90 11.22 -8.37
CA LEU A 83 2.18 10.87 -9.61
C LEU A 83 2.74 9.65 -10.35
N THR A 84 3.43 8.73 -9.66
CA THR A 84 3.80 7.42 -10.22
C THR A 84 2.65 6.71 -10.96
N CYS A 85 1.39 6.98 -10.58
CA CYS A 85 0.20 6.52 -11.29
C CYS A 85 0.07 7.01 -12.72
N ASP A 86 0.21 8.32 -12.96
CA ASP A 86 -0.04 8.90 -14.27
C ASP A 86 1.08 8.49 -15.23
N GLU A 87 2.32 8.54 -14.77
CA GLU A 87 3.49 8.06 -15.51
C GLU A 87 3.39 6.59 -15.90
N GLN A 88 2.90 5.73 -14.99
CA GLN A 88 2.72 4.31 -15.25
C GLN A 88 1.41 4.00 -15.99
N GLY A 89 0.58 5.01 -16.30
CA GLY A 89 -0.66 4.86 -17.07
C GLY A 89 -1.81 4.24 -16.27
N PHE A 90 -1.80 4.40 -14.95
CA PHE A 90 -2.83 3.92 -14.01
C PHE A 90 -3.77 5.03 -13.51
N TRP A 91 -3.58 6.27 -13.96
CA TRP A 91 -4.46 7.37 -13.58
C TRP A 91 -5.77 7.35 -14.37
N TYR A 92 -6.87 7.05 -13.67
CA TYR A 92 -8.22 6.95 -14.24
C TYR A 92 -9.26 7.71 -13.41
N PRO A 93 -9.12 9.01 -13.13
CA PRO A 93 -9.87 9.73 -12.09
C PRO A 93 -11.41 9.62 -12.19
N GLU A 94 -11.93 9.44 -13.40
CA GLU A 94 -13.37 9.40 -13.69
C GLU A 94 -13.97 7.98 -13.66
N LEU A 95 -13.17 6.93 -13.44
CA LEU A 95 -13.63 5.54 -13.46
C LEU A 95 -13.80 4.99 -12.04
N GLU A 96 -14.83 4.17 -11.86
CA GLU A 96 -15.11 3.45 -10.61
C GLU A 96 -15.69 2.05 -10.89
N GLY A 97 -15.70 1.19 -9.88
CA GLY A 97 -16.26 -0.15 -9.91
C GLY A 97 -15.75 -0.97 -11.10
N GLN A 98 -16.66 -1.62 -11.82
CA GLN A 98 -16.29 -2.49 -12.95
C GLN A 98 -15.53 -1.74 -14.06
N ASP A 99 -15.88 -0.48 -14.35
CA ASP A 99 -15.23 0.27 -15.43
C ASP A 99 -13.75 0.55 -15.10
N LEU A 100 -13.46 0.87 -13.83
CA LEU A 100 -12.09 1.02 -13.34
C LEU A 100 -11.35 -0.33 -13.35
N ARG A 101 -11.98 -1.40 -12.87
CA ARG A 101 -11.37 -2.75 -12.88
C ARG A 101 -11.03 -3.19 -14.30
N ASP A 102 -11.90 -2.96 -15.28
CA ASP A 102 -11.65 -3.31 -16.68
C ASP A 102 -10.46 -2.51 -17.25
N ALA A 103 -10.35 -1.22 -16.91
CA ALA A 103 -9.22 -0.38 -17.32
C ALA A 103 -7.89 -0.86 -16.70
N LEU A 104 -7.86 -1.14 -15.40
CA LEU A 104 -6.68 -1.66 -14.69
C LEU A 104 -6.31 -3.07 -15.17
N HIS A 105 -7.31 -3.92 -15.45
CA HIS A 105 -7.11 -5.23 -16.04
C HIS A 105 -6.38 -5.12 -17.39
N GLU A 106 -6.80 -4.20 -18.27
CA GLU A 106 -6.11 -3.97 -19.54
C GLU A 106 -4.70 -3.40 -19.33
N ALA A 107 -4.55 -2.39 -18.47
CA ALA A 107 -3.27 -1.71 -18.22
C ALA A 107 -2.20 -2.68 -17.68
N THR A 108 -2.60 -3.67 -16.88
CA THR A 108 -1.66 -4.62 -16.28
C THR A 108 -1.28 -5.79 -17.20
N LYS A 109 -2.00 -6.06 -18.30
CA LYS A 109 -1.75 -7.23 -19.19
C LYS A 109 -0.32 -7.36 -19.74
N GLY A 110 0.43 -6.27 -19.78
CA GLY A 110 1.81 -6.22 -20.27
C GLY A 110 2.78 -7.17 -19.55
N LEU A 111 2.51 -7.54 -18.29
CA LEU A 111 3.45 -8.39 -17.55
C LEU A 111 3.61 -9.79 -18.14
N SER A 112 4.87 -10.18 -18.23
CA SER A 112 5.30 -11.45 -18.80
C SER A 112 6.26 -12.15 -17.86
N CYS A 113 5.89 -13.37 -17.47
CA CYS A 113 6.78 -14.24 -16.73
C CYS A 113 6.67 -15.69 -17.24
N SER A 114 7.81 -16.27 -17.62
CA SER A 114 7.89 -17.63 -18.16
C SER A 114 8.72 -18.60 -17.33
N ASP A 115 9.55 -18.12 -16.39
CA ASP A 115 10.39 -18.97 -15.54
C ASP A 115 10.29 -18.56 -14.07
N TYR A 116 9.49 -19.34 -13.33
CA TYR A 116 9.30 -19.20 -11.89
C TYR A 116 10.61 -19.22 -11.10
N SER A 117 11.56 -20.07 -11.47
CA SER A 117 12.82 -20.18 -10.71
C SER A 117 13.70 -18.95 -10.90
N THR A 118 13.71 -18.39 -12.11
CA THR A 118 14.47 -17.18 -12.42
C THR A 118 13.90 -15.99 -11.66
N VAL A 119 12.60 -15.75 -11.73
CA VAL A 119 11.98 -14.59 -11.08
C VAL A 119 12.04 -14.67 -9.55
N THR A 120 11.83 -15.86 -8.96
CA THR A 120 11.97 -16.03 -7.49
C THR A 120 13.41 -15.91 -7.03
N THR A 121 14.39 -16.31 -7.86
CA THR A 121 15.80 -16.07 -7.53
C THR A 121 16.11 -14.57 -7.56
N TRP A 122 15.60 -13.84 -8.55
CA TRP A 122 15.72 -12.38 -8.60
C TRP A 122 15.06 -11.72 -7.39
N MET A 123 13.83 -12.12 -7.05
CA MET A 123 13.10 -11.65 -5.87
C MET A 123 13.96 -11.75 -4.60
N PHE A 124 14.47 -12.94 -4.28
CA PHE A 124 15.28 -13.17 -3.08
C PHE A 124 16.66 -12.52 -3.09
N THR A 125 17.32 -12.44 -4.25
CA THR A 125 18.75 -12.06 -4.32
C THR A 125 18.97 -10.61 -4.72
N LYS A 126 17.90 -9.92 -5.14
CA LYS A 126 17.93 -8.56 -5.67
C LYS A 126 16.78 -7.71 -5.15
N LEU A 127 15.54 -8.07 -5.44
CA LEU A 127 14.38 -7.22 -5.15
C LEU A 127 14.20 -7.01 -3.64
N ASP A 128 14.01 -8.10 -2.88
CA ASP A 128 13.65 -8.05 -1.47
C ASP A 128 14.86 -8.19 -0.54
N LYS A 129 16.06 -7.92 -1.07
CA LYS A 129 17.32 -8.10 -0.35
C LYS A 129 17.86 -6.76 0.14
N ALA A 130 17.82 -6.55 1.46
CA ALA A 130 18.39 -5.41 2.14
C ALA A 130 19.58 -5.84 3.02
N ASP A 131 20.70 -5.11 2.96
CA ASP A 131 21.90 -5.35 3.80
C ASP A 131 22.45 -6.79 3.82
N GLY A 132 22.22 -7.54 2.74
CA GLY A 132 22.68 -8.92 2.65
C GLY A 132 21.68 -9.96 3.16
N GLU A 133 20.53 -9.54 3.66
CA GLU A 133 19.47 -10.39 4.22
C GLU A 133 18.14 -10.18 3.49
N VAL A 134 17.20 -11.09 3.73
CA VAL A 134 15.78 -10.91 3.37
C VAL A 134 14.96 -11.14 4.63
N GLU A 135 13.83 -10.45 4.75
CA GLU A 135 12.89 -10.61 5.85
C GLU A 135 11.70 -11.50 5.46
N CYS A 136 11.26 -12.37 6.37
CA CYS A 136 9.98 -13.04 6.23
C CYS A 136 8.83 -12.07 6.52
N VAL A 137 7.96 -11.85 5.54
CA VAL A 137 6.84 -10.91 5.66
C VAL A 137 5.81 -11.27 6.74
N TYR A 138 5.78 -12.52 7.21
CA TYR A 138 4.84 -12.95 8.26
C TYR A 138 5.44 -12.97 9.66
N THR A 139 6.75 -13.21 9.81
CA THR A 139 7.37 -13.38 11.14
C THR A 139 8.35 -12.27 11.50
N GLY A 140 8.83 -11.50 10.52
CA GLY A 140 9.91 -10.53 10.67
C GLY A 140 11.28 -11.16 10.85
N ARG A 141 11.40 -12.48 10.73
CA ARG A 141 12.70 -13.14 10.82
C ARG A 141 13.51 -12.84 9.57
N THR A 142 14.76 -12.40 9.74
CA THR A 142 15.69 -12.26 8.63
C THR A 142 16.54 -13.50 8.39
N THR A 143 16.97 -13.71 7.15
CA THR A 143 18.00 -14.70 6.81
C THR A 143 18.99 -14.12 5.80
N ALA A 144 20.27 -14.46 5.95
CA ALA A 144 21.32 -14.03 5.05
C ALA A 144 21.15 -14.65 3.65
N VAL A 145 21.23 -13.81 2.62
CA VAL A 145 21.13 -14.21 1.22
C VAL A 145 22.40 -13.85 0.46
N GLY A 146 23.05 -14.87 -0.09
CA GLY A 146 24.22 -14.71 -0.96
C GLY A 146 23.84 -14.36 -2.40
N SER A 147 24.47 -15.06 -3.35
CA SER A 147 24.13 -14.98 -4.78
C SER A 147 23.06 -15.98 -5.21
N THR A 148 22.53 -16.76 -4.28
CA THR A 148 21.50 -17.78 -4.51
C THR A 148 20.43 -17.65 -3.44
N LYS A 149 19.19 -18.04 -3.77
CA LYS A 149 18.10 -18.09 -2.79
C LYS A 149 18.43 -18.98 -1.58
N PRO A 150 17.84 -18.69 -0.40
CA PRO A 150 17.88 -19.60 0.74
C PRO A 150 17.40 -21.01 0.40
N SER A 151 17.76 -21.98 1.24
CA SER A 151 17.24 -23.34 1.11
C SER A 151 15.73 -23.37 1.38
N GLN A 152 15.00 -24.28 0.73
CA GLN A 152 13.54 -24.42 0.92
C GLN A 152 13.12 -24.79 2.36
N GLY A 153 14.05 -25.31 3.17
CA GLY A 153 13.78 -25.55 4.59
C GLY A 153 13.93 -24.30 5.47
N ASP A 154 14.50 -23.23 4.92
CA ASP A 154 14.69 -21.94 5.60
C ASP A 154 13.60 -20.96 5.13
N MET A 155 13.61 -20.59 3.85
CA MET A 155 12.63 -19.69 3.25
C MET A 155 11.91 -20.33 2.06
N ASN A 156 10.64 -19.97 1.89
CA ASN A 156 9.80 -20.25 0.74
C ASN A 156 9.36 -18.95 0.05
N THR A 157 8.88 -19.10 -1.17
CA THR A 157 8.11 -18.03 -1.84
C THR A 157 6.65 -18.24 -1.47
N GLU A 158 6.07 -17.26 -0.80
CA GLU A 158 4.65 -17.18 -0.55
C GLU A 158 3.91 -16.74 -1.80
N HIS A 159 2.72 -17.31 -1.99
CA HIS A 159 1.77 -16.93 -3.01
C HIS A 159 0.58 -16.30 -2.31
N THR A 160 0.60 -14.98 -2.14
CA THR A 160 -0.45 -14.25 -1.39
C THR A 160 -1.83 -14.63 -1.91
N TRP A 161 -2.02 -14.67 -3.23
CA TRP A 161 -3.11 -15.46 -3.82
C TRP A 161 -2.70 -16.94 -4.00
N PRO A 162 -3.33 -17.92 -3.31
CA PRO A 162 -2.80 -19.29 -3.31
C PRO A 162 -2.91 -20.00 -4.66
N GLN A 163 -1.87 -20.76 -5.03
CA GLN A 163 -1.82 -21.54 -6.28
C GLN A 163 -2.98 -22.54 -6.46
N SER A 164 -3.57 -23.04 -5.37
CA SER A 164 -4.71 -23.96 -5.42
C SER A 164 -6.02 -23.32 -5.85
N TYR A 165 -6.07 -21.99 -5.95
CA TYR A 165 -7.21 -21.19 -6.37
C TYR A 165 -6.88 -20.49 -7.70
N GLY A 166 -6.63 -21.27 -8.75
CA GLY A 166 -6.42 -20.74 -10.11
C GLY A 166 -5.00 -20.28 -10.44
N ALA A 167 -4.16 -19.95 -9.45
CA ALA A 167 -2.86 -19.30 -9.67
C ALA A 167 -1.68 -20.23 -10.04
N SER A 168 -1.92 -21.51 -10.36
CA SER A 168 -0.83 -22.49 -10.60
C SER A 168 -0.15 -22.43 -11.98
N SER A 169 -0.61 -21.55 -12.88
CA SER A 169 -0.11 -21.42 -14.25
C SER A 169 0.52 -20.05 -14.51
N SER A 170 1.50 -19.96 -15.41
CA SER A 170 2.05 -18.66 -15.81
C SER A 170 1.02 -17.80 -16.57
N PRO A 171 1.06 -16.46 -16.44
CA PRO A 171 2.01 -15.72 -15.61
C PRO A 171 1.64 -15.66 -14.12
N MET A 172 0.39 -15.98 -13.72
CA MET A 172 -0.07 -15.95 -12.32
C MET A 172 0.90 -16.58 -11.34
N LYS A 173 1.42 -17.77 -11.64
CA LYS A 173 2.34 -18.49 -10.75
C LYS A 173 3.62 -17.71 -10.43
N CYS A 174 4.06 -16.82 -11.30
CA CYS A 174 5.38 -16.21 -11.23
C CYS A 174 5.35 -14.67 -11.34
N ASP A 175 4.17 -14.09 -11.15
CA ASP A 175 3.95 -12.66 -11.06
C ASP A 175 4.36 -12.14 -9.67
N VAL A 176 5.46 -11.40 -9.56
CA VAL A 176 6.05 -11.04 -8.25
C VAL A 176 5.23 -9.99 -7.48
N ASN A 177 4.23 -9.36 -8.10
CA ASN A 177 3.33 -8.41 -7.42
C ASN A 177 2.48 -9.03 -6.31
N HIS A 178 2.45 -10.37 -6.19
CA HIS A 178 1.77 -11.10 -5.10
C HIS A 178 2.65 -12.22 -4.52
N LEU A 179 3.96 -12.18 -4.76
CA LEU A 179 4.92 -13.15 -4.22
C LEU A 179 5.85 -12.48 -3.23
N TYR A 180 6.09 -13.14 -2.09
CA TYR A 180 6.92 -12.60 -1.02
C TYR A 180 7.85 -13.65 -0.40
N PRO A 181 8.99 -13.25 0.16
CA PRO A 181 9.82 -14.11 1.00
C PRO A 181 9.10 -14.47 2.31
N THR A 182 8.99 -15.76 2.60
CA THR A 182 8.44 -16.25 3.88
C THR A 182 9.26 -17.35 4.49
N ASP A 183 9.19 -17.46 5.82
CA ASP A 183 9.69 -18.62 6.55
C ASP A 183 8.98 -19.87 6.08
N SER A 184 9.72 -20.96 5.98
CA SER A 184 9.14 -22.21 5.50
C SER A 184 8.00 -22.72 6.41
N ASP A 185 8.12 -22.58 7.75
CA ASP A 185 7.03 -22.95 8.67
C ASP A 185 5.84 -22.00 8.55
N ALA A 186 6.04 -20.68 8.57
CA ALA A 186 4.96 -19.70 8.46
C ALA A 186 4.15 -19.88 7.16
N ASN A 187 4.84 -20.07 6.03
CA ASN A 187 4.22 -20.39 4.73
C ASN A 187 3.40 -21.68 4.80
N ASN A 188 3.90 -22.71 5.49
CA ASN A 188 3.17 -23.97 5.68
C ASN A 188 1.95 -23.79 6.60
N ARG A 189 2.01 -22.91 7.61
CA ARG A 189 0.88 -22.59 8.49
C ARG A 189 -0.19 -21.78 7.77
N ARG A 190 0.22 -20.81 6.94
CA ARG A 190 -0.67 -20.04 6.06
C ARG A 190 -1.42 -20.95 5.11
N GLY A 191 -0.69 -21.87 4.45
CA GLY A 191 -1.27 -22.85 3.55
C GLY A 191 -2.07 -22.18 2.42
N SER A 192 -3.39 -22.28 2.48
CA SER A 192 -4.29 -21.56 1.56
C SER A 192 -5.54 -21.04 2.28
N PHE A 193 -5.41 -20.80 3.59
CA PHE A 193 -6.47 -20.14 4.34
C PHE A 193 -6.69 -18.73 3.77
N PRO A 194 -7.94 -18.28 3.66
CA PRO A 194 -8.21 -16.89 3.37
C PRO A 194 -7.59 -16.00 4.44
N PHE A 195 -7.24 -14.79 4.05
CA PHE A 195 -6.85 -13.77 5.01
C PHE A 195 -8.06 -13.28 5.80
N GLY A 196 -7.84 -12.89 7.05
CA GLY A 196 -8.91 -12.43 7.92
C GLY A 196 -8.42 -12.13 9.33
N GLU A 197 -9.25 -11.40 10.08
CA GLU A 197 -8.99 -11.06 11.49
C GLU A 197 -9.30 -12.26 12.40
N VAL A 198 -8.32 -12.71 13.17
CA VAL A 198 -8.45 -13.84 14.10
C VAL A 198 -9.07 -13.36 15.41
N THR A 199 -10.27 -13.85 15.71
CA THR A 199 -11.01 -13.49 16.92
C THR A 199 -10.93 -14.56 18.02
N SER A 200 -10.65 -15.81 17.65
CA SER A 200 -10.64 -16.93 18.60
C SER A 200 -9.85 -18.13 18.10
N SER A 201 -9.73 -19.17 18.94
CA SER A 201 -9.20 -20.48 18.55
C SER A 201 -7.81 -20.45 17.87
N ILE A 202 -6.90 -19.59 18.34
CA ILE A 202 -5.54 -19.47 17.81
C ILE A 202 -4.81 -20.82 17.90
N THR A 203 -4.32 -21.30 16.76
CA THR A 203 -3.57 -22.56 16.62
C THR A 203 -2.10 -22.36 16.29
N TRP A 204 -1.74 -21.17 15.80
CA TRP A 204 -0.37 -20.73 15.57
C TRP A 204 -0.31 -19.20 15.69
N ASN A 205 0.77 -18.67 16.27
CA ASN A 205 1.05 -17.25 16.36
C ASN A 205 2.57 -17.04 16.48
N GLU A 206 3.14 -16.27 15.57
CA GLU A 206 4.56 -15.95 15.55
C GLU A 206 4.82 -14.63 14.81
N GLY A 207 5.67 -13.77 15.38
CA GLY A 207 6.06 -12.50 14.77
C GLY A 207 4.93 -11.50 14.51
N GLY A 208 3.75 -11.72 15.08
CA GLY A 208 2.54 -10.91 14.88
C GLY A 208 1.50 -11.59 14.00
N SER A 209 1.90 -12.50 13.12
CA SER A 209 0.94 -13.26 12.31
C SER A 209 0.32 -14.40 13.12
N MET A 210 -0.89 -14.81 12.76
CA MET A 210 -1.61 -15.88 13.44
C MET A 210 -2.53 -16.69 12.54
N VAL A 211 -2.79 -17.93 12.95
CA VAL A 211 -3.85 -18.79 12.39
C VAL A 211 -4.86 -19.06 13.48
N GLY A 212 -6.13 -18.78 13.20
CA GLY A 212 -7.23 -19.04 14.13
C GLY A 212 -8.57 -18.91 13.43
N ASN A 213 -9.62 -18.68 14.21
CA ASN A 213 -10.97 -18.52 13.70
C ASN A 213 -11.35 -17.04 13.65
N ASP A 214 -11.96 -16.64 12.54
CA ASP A 214 -12.59 -15.33 12.37
C ASP A 214 -13.88 -15.21 13.20
N ALA A 215 -14.58 -14.09 13.08
CA ALA A 215 -15.85 -13.85 13.76
C ALA A 215 -16.98 -14.80 13.31
N THR A 216 -16.87 -15.40 12.12
CA THR A 216 -17.85 -16.36 11.57
C THR A 216 -17.58 -17.80 12.03
N GLY A 217 -16.40 -18.05 12.60
CA GLY A 217 -15.90 -19.36 12.99
C GLY A 217 -15.12 -20.09 11.89
N GLY A 218 -14.90 -19.46 10.73
CA GLY A 218 -14.02 -19.95 9.66
C GLY A 218 -12.54 -19.80 10.02
N THR A 219 -11.69 -20.72 9.57
CA THR A 219 -10.25 -20.63 9.81
C THR A 219 -9.59 -19.68 8.82
N VAL A 220 -8.89 -18.68 9.34
CA VAL A 220 -8.21 -17.62 8.59
C VAL A 220 -6.73 -17.52 9.00
N PHE A 221 -5.94 -16.89 8.14
CA PHE A 221 -4.60 -16.42 8.48
C PHE A 221 -4.64 -14.89 8.61
N GLU A 222 -4.20 -14.36 9.73
CA GLU A 222 -4.00 -12.92 9.92
C GLU A 222 -2.50 -12.65 9.80
N PRO A 223 -2.04 -11.85 8.83
CA PRO A 223 -0.66 -11.41 8.78
C PRO A 223 -0.40 -10.40 9.90
N ARG A 224 0.87 -10.18 10.21
CA ARG A 224 1.29 -9.10 11.11
C ARG A 224 0.82 -7.74 10.58
N ASP A 225 0.56 -6.79 11.48
CA ASP A 225 -0.06 -5.51 11.12
C ASP A 225 0.70 -4.76 10.01
N VAL A 226 2.04 -4.72 10.07
CA VAL A 226 2.92 -4.06 9.08
C VAL A 226 2.98 -4.73 7.69
N HIS A 227 2.12 -5.74 7.44
CA HIS A 227 2.02 -6.40 6.15
C HIS A 227 0.56 -6.57 5.68
N LYS A 228 -0.40 -6.02 6.43
CA LYS A 228 -1.83 -6.16 6.13
C LYS A 228 -2.19 -5.42 4.85
N GLY A 229 -1.67 -4.21 4.66
CA GLY A 229 -1.85 -3.39 3.47
C GLY A 229 -1.21 -3.99 2.23
N ASN A 230 0.02 -4.53 2.36
CA ASN A 230 0.65 -5.25 1.25
C ASN A 230 -0.20 -6.43 0.77
N VAL A 231 -0.74 -7.22 1.72
CA VAL A 231 -1.64 -8.33 1.41
C VAL A 231 -2.88 -7.83 0.70
N ALA A 232 -3.53 -6.77 1.21
CA ALA A 232 -4.70 -6.16 0.59
C ALA A 232 -4.43 -5.76 -0.87
N ARG A 233 -3.40 -4.94 -1.11
CA ARG A 233 -3.03 -4.46 -2.44
C ARG A 233 -2.61 -5.57 -3.39
N SER A 234 -1.91 -6.61 -2.91
CA SER A 234 -1.59 -7.80 -3.72
C SER A 234 -2.81 -8.64 -4.08
N MET A 235 -3.77 -8.81 -3.17
CA MET A 235 -4.98 -9.60 -3.40
C MET A 235 -5.91 -8.90 -4.40
N LEU A 236 -6.10 -7.59 -4.24
CA LEU A 236 -6.89 -6.75 -5.16
C LEU A 236 -6.25 -6.70 -6.54
N TYR A 237 -4.92 -6.51 -6.61
CA TYR A 237 -4.15 -6.61 -7.85
C TYR A 237 -4.39 -7.93 -8.57
N PHE A 238 -4.22 -9.05 -7.85
CA PHE A 238 -4.31 -10.37 -8.45
C PHE A 238 -5.73 -10.62 -9.00
N TRP A 239 -6.75 -10.24 -8.22
CA TRP A 239 -8.14 -10.32 -8.67
C TRP A 239 -8.36 -9.51 -9.95
N VAL A 240 -8.06 -8.21 -9.96
CA VAL A 240 -8.29 -7.33 -11.11
C VAL A 240 -7.53 -7.80 -12.35
N ARG A 241 -6.26 -8.17 -12.19
CA ARG A 241 -5.44 -8.64 -13.31
C ARG A 241 -5.93 -9.95 -13.91
N TYR A 242 -6.40 -10.88 -13.09
CA TYR A 242 -6.67 -12.27 -13.50
C TYR A 242 -8.15 -12.67 -13.45
N GLU A 243 -9.06 -11.71 -13.28
CA GLU A 243 -10.50 -11.97 -13.14
C GLU A 243 -11.06 -12.84 -14.28
N ASP A 244 -10.58 -12.65 -15.51
CA ASP A 244 -10.99 -13.43 -16.70
C ASP A 244 -10.50 -14.89 -16.72
N ARG A 245 -9.65 -15.27 -15.77
CA ARG A 245 -9.02 -16.58 -15.63
C ARG A 245 -9.38 -17.30 -14.34
N LEU A 246 -10.14 -16.67 -13.45
CA LEU A 246 -10.54 -17.22 -12.16
C LEU A 246 -11.99 -17.68 -12.17
N GLU A 247 -12.28 -18.75 -11.44
CA GLU A 247 -13.66 -19.16 -11.18
C GLU A 247 -14.29 -18.29 -10.08
N THR A 248 -15.60 -18.05 -10.15
CA THR A 248 -16.33 -17.29 -9.13
C THR A 248 -16.13 -17.85 -7.72
N SER A 249 -16.02 -19.17 -7.58
CA SER A 249 -15.76 -19.82 -6.28
C SER A 249 -14.35 -19.58 -5.76
N GLU A 250 -13.36 -19.39 -6.65
CA GLU A 250 -12.00 -19.06 -6.25
C GLU A 250 -11.95 -17.63 -5.72
N ILE A 251 -12.57 -16.70 -6.45
CA ILE A 251 -12.72 -15.30 -6.03
C ILE A 251 -13.46 -15.22 -4.69
N SER A 252 -14.65 -15.82 -4.58
CA SER A 252 -15.46 -15.74 -3.37
C SER A 252 -14.84 -16.40 -2.14
N THR A 253 -13.85 -17.26 -2.32
CA THR A 253 -13.16 -17.90 -1.18
C THR A 253 -12.00 -17.05 -0.67
N GLN A 254 -11.33 -16.30 -1.54
CA GLN A 254 -10.07 -15.62 -1.23
C GLN A 254 -10.20 -14.10 -1.14
N LEU A 255 -11.22 -13.51 -1.76
CA LEU A 255 -11.39 -12.06 -1.82
C LEU A 255 -12.37 -11.58 -0.74
N ASP A 256 -11.89 -10.68 0.11
CA ASP A 256 -12.69 -9.93 1.09
C ASP A 256 -12.39 -8.43 0.90
N GLN A 257 -13.20 -7.76 0.08
CA GLN A 257 -12.92 -6.37 -0.32
C GLN A 257 -13.06 -5.39 0.84
N ASP A 258 -14.04 -5.60 1.73
CA ASP A 258 -14.25 -4.73 2.89
C ASP A 258 -13.04 -4.82 3.84
N LEU A 259 -12.54 -6.03 4.07
CA LEU A 259 -11.33 -6.24 4.85
C LEU A 259 -10.10 -5.60 4.20
N TYR A 260 -9.91 -5.81 2.89
CA TYR A 260 -8.75 -5.28 2.18
C TYR A 260 -8.77 -3.76 2.07
N THR A 261 -9.95 -3.14 1.96
CA THR A 261 -10.10 -1.68 2.04
C THR A 261 -9.69 -1.18 3.41
N GLN A 262 -10.17 -1.82 4.48
CA GLN A 262 -9.79 -1.44 5.84
C GLN A 262 -8.28 -1.60 6.09
N TRP A 263 -7.68 -2.70 5.62
CA TRP A 263 -6.25 -2.93 5.77
C TRP A 263 -5.39 -1.98 4.93
N ASP A 264 -5.86 -1.53 3.77
CA ASP A 264 -5.18 -0.52 2.96
C ASP A 264 -5.14 0.84 3.70
N VAL A 265 -6.24 1.21 4.36
CA VAL A 265 -6.32 2.43 5.18
C VAL A 265 -5.45 2.33 6.43
N ASP A 266 -5.47 1.19 7.13
CA ASP A 266 -4.72 1.00 8.38
C ASP A 266 -3.20 0.82 8.14
N ASP A 267 -2.81 0.36 6.96
CA ASP A 267 -1.43 0.08 6.54
C ASP A 267 -1.21 0.58 5.09
N PRO A 268 -1.13 1.91 4.87
CA PRO A 268 -1.00 2.50 3.54
C PRO A 268 0.32 2.07 2.86
N ALA A 269 0.39 2.21 1.54
CA ALA A 269 1.61 1.91 0.80
C ALA A 269 2.77 2.80 1.27
N ASP A 270 3.90 2.18 1.58
CA ASP A 270 5.12 2.87 1.99
C ASP A 270 6.13 2.95 0.83
N GLU A 271 7.19 3.73 1.04
CA GLU A 271 8.27 3.93 0.08
C GLU A 271 8.89 2.59 -0.38
N VAL A 272 9.08 1.65 0.55
CA VAL A 272 9.68 0.34 0.26
C VAL A 272 8.78 -0.46 -0.69
N GLU A 273 7.47 -0.42 -0.48
CA GLU A 273 6.52 -1.09 -1.35
C GLU A 273 6.42 -0.44 -2.73
N ILE A 274 6.43 0.91 -2.79
CA ILE A 274 6.42 1.67 -4.05
C ILE A 274 7.66 1.32 -4.88
N GLU A 275 8.86 1.41 -4.30
CA GLU A 275 10.11 1.04 -4.96
C GLU A 275 10.09 -0.41 -5.46
N ARG A 276 9.58 -1.32 -4.62
CA ARG A 276 9.42 -2.73 -4.98
C ARG A 276 8.49 -2.89 -6.18
N SER A 277 7.35 -2.22 -6.19
CA SER A 277 6.34 -2.27 -7.25
C SER A 277 6.89 -1.74 -8.58
N LEU A 278 7.59 -0.60 -8.56
CA LEU A 278 8.27 -0.04 -9.73
C LEU A 278 9.35 -0.98 -10.27
N ALA A 279 10.18 -1.57 -9.40
CA ALA A 279 11.20 -2.54 -9.82
C ALA A 279 10.60 -3.81 -10.43
N ILE A 280 9.41 -4.23 -9.98
CA ILE A 280 8.64 -5.31 -10.63
C ILE A 280 8.12 -4.85 -12.00
N GLY A 281 7.63 -3.62 -12.11
CA GLY A 281 7.27 -2.98 -13.38
C GLY A 281 8.39 -3.04 -14.40
N ASP A 282 9.59 -2.62 -14.03
CA ASP A 282 10.79 -2.65 -14.88
C ASP A 282 11.20 -4.08 -15.27
N TYR A 283 11.12 -5.02 -14.33
CA TYR A 283 11.61 -6.38 -14.54
C TYR A 283 10.62 -7.28 -15.30
N LEU A 284 9.32 -7.16 -15.00
CA LEU A 284 8.27 -8.02 -15.51
C LEU A 284 7.31 -7.34 -16.50
N GLY A 285 7.30 -6.01 -16.56
CA GLY A 285 6.47 -5.22 -17.48
C GLY A 285 5.13 -4.73 -16.92
N SER A 286 4.88 -4.88 -15.61
CA SER A 286 3.70 -4.30 -14.94
C SER A 286 3.96 -4.17 -13.43
N ALA A 287 3.85 -2.96 -12.93
CA ALA A 287 3.77 -2.67 -11.50
C ALA A 287 2.36 -2.99 -10.94
N ASN A 288 2.20 -2.89 -9.62
CA ASN A 288 0.92 -2.97 -8.95
C ASN A 288 0.29 -1.57 -8.83
N PRO A 289 -0.78 -1.25 -9.58
CA PRO A 289 -1.46 0.04 -9.48
C PRO A 289 -1.97 0.37 -8.07
N PHE A 290 -2.39 -0.63 -7.28
CA PHE A 290 -2.90 -0.38 -5.93
C PHE A 290 -1.82 0.06 -4.94
N VAL A 291 -0.55 -0.19 -5.26
CA VAL A 291 0.59 0.32 -4.48
C VAL A 291 0.95 1.73 -4.92
N LEU A 292 0.95 1.97 -6.23
CA LEU A 292 1.37 3.25 -6.79
C LEU A 292 0.33 4.35 -6.61
N CYS A 293 -0.94 3.98 -6.45
CA CYS A 293 -2.06 4.89 -6.50
C CYS A 293 -2.95 4.81 -5.25
N PRO A 294 -2.65 5.65 -4.24
CA PRO A 294 -3.55 5.86 -3.11
C PRO A 294 -4.99 6.13 -3.56
N GLY A 295 -5.96 5.54 -2.86
CA GLY A 295 -7.39 5.70 -3.14
C GLY A 295 -7.93 4.87 -4.32
N LEU A 296 -7.11 4.12 -5.07
CA LEU A 296 -7.65 3.17 -6.05
C LEU A 296 -8.46 2.04 -5.40
N VAL A 297 -8.09 1.64 -4.18
CA VAL A 297 -8.78 0.58 -3.43
C VAL A 297 -10.22 0.95 -3.15
N ASP A 298 -10.49 2.19 -2.75
CA ASP A 298 -11.86 2.67 -2.43
C ASP A 298 -12.79 2.74 -3.65
N ARG A 299 -12.21 2.69 -4.86
CA ARG A 299 -12.92 2.95 -6.11
C ARG A 299 -13.22 1.69 -6.91
N ILE A 300 -12.75 0.52 -6.47
CA ILE A 300 -12.94 -0.75 -7.19
C ILE A 300 -14.06 -1.62 -6.66
#